data_AF-A0A2B4S470-F1
#
_entry.id   AF-A0A2B4S470-F1
#
_cell.length_a   1.000
_cell.length_b   1.000
_cell.length_c   1.000
_cell.angle_alpha   90.00
_cell.angle_beta   90.00
_cell.angle_gamma   90.00
#
_symmetry.space_group_name_H-M   'P 1'
#
loop_
_entity.id
_entity.type
_entity.pdbx_description
1 polymer ?
#
loop_
_entity_poly.entity_id
_entity_poly.type
_entity_poly.pdbx_seq_one_letter_code
_entity_poly.pdbx_strand_id
1 'polypeptide(L)'
;MICELICYRDPDCVSYNYGPVLSENPLCELNNSTHLQALSENFINRNGYSYRGIENPCGNSPCQSNSICQAGFTSKGYRCVCPRGFGGENCEQVILPQNCSEAPKETGVYKISNHGSDPFPVYCDQTSDGGGWTMIFKYIGGISSSPTGKVLWSSSDTLSENITAALDTSATYQGHYKNRLIQSWQTFNPQEVRVVIYTNGTEVMHMKFNGRGTTNLDWFSQNNLFQSPWTDLKNATNIFIFRIHGAAARSFEIAGNHYGCPRDTGWFLITGPHCPYEKSHPQAIPGILYSKKTHKITWNNNQADVGGAEVLIVYELCSMIPEIVWSHDECRVILFKPDNIDKYLRNHMIKTIQVANKESCELICFEDPDCVSYNYGPVLSDTPLCELNNSTHLQTSSENFIIRNGYSYRGIENPCESSPWQSNSTCQAGFTSKGYRCVSPQGLGGENVEQGWTMIFKYIRGISSLPTGKALWNSSDTLSENITAALDTTATYQGHYKNRLVQSWQTSNPQEVRVVLYANGAEVISMKFNARGTTNVDWFSQHNLLQSPWTDLKNAVNILTFGISGHHGSRNFEITANYGGCEKDAGWMVITGPYCNWENLHLVPGILYSKKTHKITWNDTQADVGSAEAMIVYVR
;
A
#
# COMPACT_ATOMS: atom_id res chain seq x y z
N MET A 1 -3.51 -41.46 14.02
CA MET A 1 -2.72 -40.30 13.58
C MET A 1 -3.44 -39.46 12.53
N ILE A 2 -4.12 -40.05 11.53
CA ILE A 2 -4.85 -39.30 10.49
C ILE A 2 -5.91 -38.34 11.07
N CYS A 3 -6.71 -38.79 12.03
CA CYS A 3 -7.76 -37.97 12.67
C CYS A 3 -7.23 -36.71 13.35
N GLU A 4 -6.08 -36.83 14.00
CA GLU A 4 -5.41 -35.75 14.71
C GLU A 4 -4.92 -34.68 13.74
N LEU A 5 -4.36 -35.10 12.59
CA LEU A 5 -3.95 -34.19 11.53
C LEU A 5 -5.15 -33.50 10.86
N ILE A 6 -6.27 -34.21 10.67
CA ILE A 6 -7.49 -33.59 10.13
C ILE A 6 -8.00 -32.52 11.08
N CYS A 7 -8.09 -32.82 12.38
CA CYS A 7 -8.48 -31.84 13.39
C CYS A 7 -7.50 -30.66 13.45
N TYR A 8 -6.19 -30.91 13.37
CA TYR A 8 -5.19 -29.84 13.36
C TYR A 8 -5.33 -28.88 12.15
N ARG A 9 -5.81 -29.37 11.00
CA ARG A 9 -6.02 -28.54 9.80
C ARG A 9 -7.35 -27.79 9.81
N ASP A 10 -8.32 -28.22 10.59
CA ASP A 10 -9.58 -27.53 10.77
C ASP A 10 -9.44 -26.50 11.90
N PRO A 11 -9.51 -25.19 11.59
CA PRO A 11 -9.20 -24.15 12.57
C PRO A 11 -10.23 -24.05 13.70
N ASP A 12 -11.41 -24.66 13.53
CA ASP A 12 -12.45 -24.70 14.54
C ASP A 12 -12.40 -26.01 15.35
N CYS A 13 -11.59 -26.99 14.96
CA CYS A 13 -11.52 -28.28 15.65
C CYS A 13 -10.64 -28.20 16.91
N VAL A 14 -11.21 -28.62 18.04
CA VAL A 14 -10.51 -28.71 19.34
C VAL A 14 -10.62 -30.11 19.96
N SER A 15 -11.46 -30.98 19.41
CA SER A 15 -11.50 -32.40 19.76
C SER A 15 -12.04 -33.23 18.61
N TYR A 16 -11.83 -34.54 18.67
CA TYR A 16 -12.38 -35.46 17.69
C TYR A 16 -12.78 -36.79 18.33
N ASN A 17 -13.78 -37.44 17.74
CA ASN A 17 -14.09 -38.84 17.98
C ASN A 17 -13.51 -39.66 16.82
N TYR A 18 -12.86 -40.75 17.15
CA TYR A 18 -12.27 -41.68 16.19
C TYR A 18 -12.87 -43.07 16.39
N GLY A 19 -13.48 -43.61 15.34
CA GLY A 19 -13.98 -44.98 15.38
C GLY A 19 -14.96 -45.34 14.27
N PRO A 20 -15.38 -46.62 14.20
CA PRO A 20 -15.02 -47.69 15.13
C PRO A 20 -13.55 -48.13 14.97
N VAL A 21 -12.82 -48.29 16.08
CA VAL A 21 -11.35 -48.54 16.08
C VAL A 21 -10.94 -49.85 15.39
N LEU A 22 -11.86 -50.82 15.30
CA LEU A 22 -11.65 -52.12 14.65
C LEU A 22 -12.18 -52.17 13.20
N SER A 23 -12.68 -51.06 12.67
CA SER A 23 -13.16 -50.96 11.28
C SER A 23 -11.99 -50.90 10.31
N GLU A 24 -12.13 -51.50 9.12
CA GLU A 24 -11.19 -51.29 8.00
C GLU A 24 -11.18 -49.82 7.54
N ASN A 25 -12.28 -49.10 7.74
CA ASN A 25 -12.43 -47.67 7.47
C ASN A 25 -13.00 -46.95 8.71
N PRO A 26 -12.16 -46.53 9.67
CA PRO A 26 -12.60 -45.78 10.84
C PRO A 26 -12.93 -44.32 10.49
N LEU A 27 -13.97 -43.76 11.12
CA LEU A 27 -14.42 -42.39 10.91
C LEU A 27 -13.71 -41.40 11.84
N CYS A 28 -13.65 -40.16 11.38
CA CYS A 28 -13.17 -38.99 12.11
C CYS A 28 -14.29 -37.96 12.24
N GLU A 29 -14.83 -37.82 13.44
CA GLU A 29 -15.86 -36.85 13.77
C GLU A 29 -15.18 -35.68 14.49
N LEU A 30 -15.01 -34.54 13.81
CA LEU A 30 -14.39 -33.34 14.37
C LEU A 30 -15.41 -32.58 15.21
N ASN A 31 -14.97 -31.99 16.32
CA ASN A 31 -15.81 -31.20 17.22
C ASN A 31 -15.15 -29.84 17.50
N ASN A 32 -15.98 -28.80 17.56
CA ASN A 32 -15.58 -27.43 17.93
C ASN A 32 -15.60 -27.15 19.43
N SER A 33 -15.80 -28.19 20.24
CA SER A 33 -15.81 -28.12 21.70
C SER A 33 -15.06 -29.32 22.27
N THR A 34 -14.51 -29.17 23.47
CA THR A 34 -14.00 -30.30 24.25
C THR A 34 -15.06 -30.76 25.25
N HIS A 35 -14.88 -31.95 25.82
CA HIS A 35 -15.73 -32.48 26.90
C HIS A 35 -15.83 -31.56 28.15
N LEU A 36 -14.90 -30.61 28.33
CA LEU A 36 -14.93 -29.65 29.44
C LEU A 36 -15.89 -28.47 29.18
N GLN A 37 -16.15 -28.16 27.91
CA GLN A 37 -17.06 -27.07 27.51
C GLN A 37 -18.44 -27.59 27.08
N ALA A 38 -18.53 -28.86 26.69
CA ALA A 38 -19.79 -29.50 26.36
C ALA A 38 -20.61 -29.83 27.61
N LEU A 39 -21.94 -29.81 27.48
CA LEU A 39 -22.83 -30.35 28.52
C LEU A 39 -22.53 -31.84 28.74
N SER A 40 -22.59 -32.30 29.99
CA SER A 40 -22.26 -33.69 30.35
C SER A 40 -23.13 -34.72 29.63
N GLU A 41 -24.37 -34.37 29.29
CA GLU A 41 -25.29 -35.19 28.49
C GLU A 41 -24.82 -35.41 27.04
N ASN A 42 -23.94 -34.55 26.52
CA ASN A 42 -23.40 -34.64 25.17
C ASN A 42 -22.06 -35.41 25.11
N PHE A 43 -21.44 -35.70 26.26
CA PHE A 43 -20.25 -36.55 26.33
C PHE A 43 -20.64 -37.98 26.71
N ILE A 44 -21.12 -38.72 25.71
CA ILE A 44 -21.68 -40.08 25.88
C ILE A 44 -20.66 -41.18 25.56
N ASN A 45 -20.85 -42.34 26.19
CA ASN A 45 -20.08 -43.53 25.84
C ASN A 45 -20.64 -44.19 24.57
N ARG A 46 -19.82 -44.32 23.53
CA ARG A 46 -20.15 -45.02 22.28
C ARG A 46 -19.16 -46.16 22.07
N ASN A 47 -19.65 -47.40 22.15
CA ASN A 47 -18.81 -48.59 22.01
C ASN A 47 -18.01 -48.58 20.69
N GLY A 48 -16.71 -48.83 20.80
CA GLY A 48 -15.79 -48.88 19.66
C GLY A 48 -15.22 -47.53 19.23
N TYR A 49 -15.56 -46.42 19.89
CA TYR A 49 -15.03 -45.09 19.59
C TYR A 49 -14.06 -44.62 20.68
N SER A 50 -13.03 -43.87 20.28
CA SER A 50 -12.11 -43.17 21.16
C SER A 50 -12.27 -41.66 21.00
N TYR A 51 -12.25 -40.92 22.10
CA TYR A 51 -12.27 -39.46 22.11
C TYR A 51 -10.87 -38.91 22.39
N ARG A 52 -10.51 -37.82 21.72
CA ARG A 52 -9.33 -37.02 22.07
C ARG A 52 -9.67 -35.54 21.95
N GLY A 53 -9.34 -34.75 22.96
CA GLY A 53 -9.42 -33.29 22.94
C GLY A 53 -8.13 -32.64 23.37
N ILE A 54 -7.92 -31.41 22.94
CA ILE A 54 -6.77 -30.59 23.34
C ILE A 54 -7.05 -29.88 24.67
N GLU A 55 -6.01 -29.35 25.29
CA GLU A 55 -6.16 -28.27 26.26
C GLU A 55 -6.60 -27.01 25.50
N ASN A 56 -7.88 -26.65 25.60
CA ASN A 56 -8.49 -25.63 24.74
C ASN A 56 -8.49 -24.25 25.43
N PRO A 57 -7.65 -23.29 25.00
CA PRO A 57 -7.57 -21.96 25.60
C PRO A 57 -8.84 -21.13 25.38
N CYS A 58 -9.68 -21.50 24.41
CA CYS A 58 -10.99 -20.88 24.17
C CYS A 58 -12.02 -21.23 25.26
N GLY A 59 -11.74 -22.17 26.16
CA GLY A 59 -12.68 -22.61 27.19
C GLY A 59 -13.16 -21.52 28.14
N ASN A 60 -12.35 -20.48 28.36
CA ASN A 60 -12.70 -19.34 29.21
C ASN A 60 -13.42 -18.21 28.45
N SER A 61 -13.81 -18.43 27.19
CA SER A 61 -14.45 -17.42 26.33
C SER A 61 -13.65 -16.10 26.25
N PRO A 62 -12.38 -16.14 25.81
CA PRO A 62 -11.53 -14.94 25.77
C PRO A 62 -12.00 -13.89 24.75
N CYS A 63 -12.79 -14.28 23.75
CA CYS A 63 -13.27 -13.39 22.69
C CYS A 63 -14.65 -12.79 23.01
N GLN A 64 -14.97 -11.62 22.44
CA GLN A 64 -16.28 -10.96 22.59
C GLN A 64 -17.47 -11.79 22.09
N SER A 65 -18.67 -11.44 22.56
CA SER A 65 -19.92 -12.11 22.15
C SER A 65 -20.10 -12.06 20.62
N ASN A 66 -20.50 -13.20 20.02
CA ASN A 66 -20.66 -13.42 18.57
C ASN A 66 -19.35 -13.50 17.74
N SER A 67 -18.18 -13.49 18.37
CA SER A 67 -16.91 -13.82 17.70
C SER A 67 -16.58 -15.31 17.80
N ILE A 68 -15.70 -15.80 16.91
CA ILE A 68 -15.27 -17.20 16.90
C ILE A 68 -13.88 -17.28 17.53
N CYS A 69 -13.70 -18.14 18.53
CA CYS A 69 -12.39 -18.42 19.11
C CYS A 69 -11.80 -19.68 18.49
N GLN A 70 -10.57 -19.57 17.97
CA GLN A 70 -9.84 -20.68 17.35
C GLN A 70 -8.58 -20.99 18.15
N ALA A 71 -8.44 -22.24 18.60
CA ALA A 71 -7.32 -22.71 19.41
C ALA A 71 -6.11 -23.09 18.54
N GLY A 72 -4.90 -23.06 19.12
CA GLY A 72 -3.66 -23.41 18.42
C GLY A 72 -3.02 -22.28 17.61
N PHE A 73 -3.53 -21.05 17.72
CA PHE A 73 -3.02 -19.88 17.02
C PHE A 73 -2.30 -18.92 17.95
N THR A 74 -1.27 -18.24 17.44
CA THR A 74 -0.46 -17.24 18.19
C THR A 74 0.30 -17.82 19.40
N SER A 75 1.16 -17.03 20.03
CA SER A 75 1.95 -17.44 21.19
C SER A 75 1.12 -17.69 22.46
N LYS A 76 -0.12 -17.16 22.52
CA LYS A 76 -1.06 -17.37 23.64
C LYS A 76 -2.01 -18.57 23.43
N GLY A 77 -1.89 -19.28 22.31
CA GLY A 77 -2.61 -20.53 22.04
C GLY A 77 -4.05 -20.36 21.50
N TYR A 78 -4.51 -19.14 21.24
CA TYR A 78 -5.77 -18.91 20.50
C TYR A 78 -5.72 -17.63 19.66
N ARG A 79 -6.67 -17.49 18.73
CA ARG A 79 -7.04 -16.23 18.06
C ARG A 79 -8.55 -16.03 18.05
N CYS A 80 -8.98 -14.77 17.97
CA CYS A 80 -10.38 -14.42 17.79
C CYS A 80 -10.64 -13.99 16.34
N VAL A 81 -11.62 -14.61 15.68
CA VAL A 81 -12.12 -14.18 14.38
C VAL A 81 -13.26 -13.21 14.64
N CYS A 82 -13.00 -11.93 14.35
CA CYS A 82 -13.92 -10.86 14.69
C CYS A 82 -15.05 -10.72 13.66
N PRO A 83 -16.28 -10.43 14.12
CA PRO A 83 -17.35 -10.01 13.23
C PRO A 83 -16.97 -8.75 12.45
N ARG A 84 -17.63 -8.51 11.30
CA ARG A 84 -17.42 -7.29 10.53
C ARG A 84 -17.64 -6.05 11.39
N GLY A 85 -16.71 -5.10 11.32
CA GLY A 85 -16.73 -3.86 12.10
C GLY A 85 -16.15 -4.00 13.51
N PHE A 86 -15.57 -5.15 13.86
CA PHE A 86 -14.89 -5.38 15.12
C PHE A 86 -13.45 -5.84 14.91
N GLY A 87 -12.59 -5.54 15.87
CA GLY A 87 -11.19 -5.90 15.90
C GLY A 87 -10.60 -5.73 17.29
N GLY A 88 -9.28 -5.63 17.37
CA GLY A 88 -8.59 -5.81 18.63
C GLY A 88 -8.30 -7.28 18.89
N GLU A 89 -7.54 -7.54 19.95
CA GLU A 89 -6.97 -8.85 20.23
C GLU A 89 -8.07 -9.90 20.53
N ASN A 90 -9.17 -9.44 21.12
CA ASN A 90 -10.33 -10.23 21.55
C ASN A 90 -11.64 -9.71 20.95
N CYS A 91 -11.57 -8.96 19.85
CA CYS A 91 -12.71 -8.33 19.17
C CYS A 91 -13.44 -7.25 20.01
N GLU A 92 -12.74 -6.65 20.96
CA GLU A 92 -13.23 -5.62 21.88
C GLU A 92 -13.32 -4.22 21.28
N GLN A 93 -12.69 -4.00 20.12
CA GLN A 93 -12.61 -2.69 19.47
C GLN A 93 -13.60 -2.62 18.31
N VAL A 94 -14.32 -1.50 18.21
CA VAL A 94 -15.12 -1.20 17.02
C VAL A 94 -14.18 -0.65 15.94
N ILE A 95 -14.05 -1.37 14.82
CA ILE A 95 -13.34 -0.88 13.64
C ILE A 95 -14.34 -0.07 12.81
N LEU A 96 -14.13 1.24 12.78
CA LEU A 96 -14.89 2.13 11.91
C LEU A 96 -14.35 2.05 10.48
N PRO A 97 -15.23 2.04 9.46
CA PRO A 97 -14.81 2.10 8.07
C PRO A 97 -14.02 3.37 7.80
N GLN A 98 -12.98 3.29 6.98
CA GLN A 98 -12.19 4.48 6.61
C GLN A 98 -12.96 5.39 5.64
N ASN A 99 -13.81 4.80 4.81
CA ASN A 99 -14.63 5.48 3.80
C ASN A 99 -15.85 4.61 3.45
N CYS A 100 -16.70 5.09 2.55
CA CYS A 100 -17.90 4.36 2.18
C CYS A 100 -17.62 3.04 1.42
N SER A 101 -16.47 2.83 0.80
CA SER A 101 -16.15 1.54 0.15
C SER A 101 -16.07 0.38 1.13
N GLU A 102 -15.69 0.67 2.39
CA GLU A 102 -15.59 -0.29 3.50
C GLU A 102 -16.84 -0.36 4.38
N ALA A 103 -17.76 0.58 4.22
CA ALA A 103 -19.03 0.57 4.94
C ALA A 103 -19.92 -0.61 4.50
N PRO A 104 -20.90 -1.03 5.33
CA PRO A 104 -21.92 -2.00 4.94
C PRO A 104 -22.53 -1.66 3.56
N LYS A 105 -22.86 -2.68 2.77
CA LYS A 105 -23.38 -2.55 1.40
C LYS A 105 -24.86 -2.14 1.35
N GLU A 106 -25.24 -1.20 2.21
CA GLU A 106 -26.56 -0.58 2.29
C GLU A 106 -26.39 0.94 2.21
N THR A 107 -27.25 1.62 1.44
CA THR A 107 -27.19 3.08 1.33
C THR A 107 -27.69 3.72 2.62
N GLY A 108 -26.94 4.67 3.18
CA GLY A 108 -27.29 5.27 4.46
C GLY A 108 -26.19 6.14 5.06
N VAL A 109 -26.43 6.62 6.29
CA VAL A 109 -25.46 7.42 7.03
C VAL A 109 -24.59 6.52 7.90
N TYR A 110 -23.28 6.61 7.72
CA TYR A 110 -22.29 5.85 8.49
C TYR A 110 -21.27 6.78 9.14
N LYS A 111 -20.74 6.37 10.29
CA LYS A 111 -19.56 7.01 10.86
C LYS A 111 -18.32 6.43 10.21
N ILE A 112 -17.48 7.29 9.63
CA ILE A 112 -16.17 6.91 9.10
C ILE A 112 -15.07 7.55 9.95
N SER A 113 -13.88 6.92 9.98
CA SER A 113 -12.69 7.50 10.58
C SER A 113 -11.60 7.56 9.52
N ASN A 114 -11.22 8.76 9.07
CA ASN A 114 -10.23 8.92 8.01
C ASN A 114 -8.82 8.93 8.63
N HIS A 115 -8.02 7.88 8.42
CA HIS A 115 -6.60 7.78 8.83
C HIS A 115 -6.33 8.18 10.30
N GLY A 116 -7.16 7.72 11.23
CA GLY A 116 -6.99 7.99 12.66
C GLY A 116 -7.48 9.38 13.12
N SER A 117 -8.17 10.12 12.26
CA SER A 117 -8.90 11.33 12.68
C SER A 117 -10.19 10.98 13.43
N ASP A 118 -10.68 11.94 14.22
CA ASP A 118 -11.94 11.83 14.96
C ASP A 118 -13.08 11.41 14.01
N PRO A 119 -13.85 10.37 14.36
CA PRO A 119 -14.94 9.88 13.52
C PRO A 119 -16.01 10.91 13.26
N PHE A 120 -16.53 10.95 12.03
CA PHE A 120 -17.59 11.86 11.62
C PHE A 120 -18.60 11.16 10.69
N PRO A 121 -19.86 11.64 10.64
CA PRO A 121 -20.88 11.00 9.81
C PRO A 121 -20.76 11.43 8.35
N VAL A 122 -20.98 10.46 7.45
CA VAL A 122 -21.09 10.67 6.00
C VAL A 122 -22.27 9.90 5.44
N TYR A 123 -22.84 10.36 4.34
CA TYR A 123 -23.80 9.60 3.56
C TYR A 123 -23.04 8.72 2.56
N CYS A 124 -23.29 7.41 2.61
CA CYS A 124 -22.76 6.43 1.68
C CYS A 124 -23.84 5.99 0.69
N ASP A 125 -23.58 6.17 -0.60
CA ASP A 125 -24.36 5.52 -1.67
C ASP A 125 -23.69 4.19 -2.06
N GLN A 126 -24.35 3.09 -1.69
CA GLN A 126 -23.90 1.72 -1.95
C GLN A 126 -24.60 1.08 -3.15
N THR A 127 -25.54 1.79 -3.76
CA THR A 127 -26.46 1.26 -4.77
C THR A 127 -26.08 1.69 -6.17
N SER A 128 -25.62 2.93 -6.35
CA SER A 128 -25.29 3.46 -7.67
C SER A 128 -23.87 3.10 -8.09
N ASP A 129 -23.68 2.75 -9.36
CA ASP A 129 -22.37 2.55 -9.99
C ASP A 129 -21.41 1.64 -9.19
N GLY A 130 -21.92 0.57 -8.58
CA GLY A 130 -21.12 -0.40 -7.80
C GLY A 130 -20.94 -0.06 -6.32
N GLY A 131 -21.45 1.10 -5.87
CA GLY A 131 -21.43 1.51 -4.47
C GLY A 131 -20.06 2.01 -3.99
N GLY A 132 -19.99 2.37 -2.70
CA GLY A 132 -18.79 2.91 -2.07
C GLY A 132 -18.64 4.43 -2.15
N TRP A 133 -19.65 5.13 -2.66
CA TRP A 133 -19.60 6.58 -2.86
C TRP A 133 -19.80 7.34 -1.56
N THR A 134 -18.85 8.20 -1.19
CA THR A 134 -18.93 9.09 -0.03
C THR A 134 -19.42 10.47 -0.45
N MET A 135 -20.49 10.97 0.19
CA MET A 135 -20.91 12.36 0.02
C MET A 135 -19.88 13.30 0.67
N ILE A 136 -19.26 14.18 -0.12
CA ILE A 136 -18.28 15.17 0.36
C ILE A 136 -18.77 16.61 0.34
N PHE A 137 -19.77 16.89 -0.50
CA PHE A 137 -20.32 18.22 -0.68
C PHE A 137 -21.80 18.16 -1.05
N LYS A 138 -22.61 19.06 -0.51
CA LYS A 138 -24.01 19.29 -0.89
C LYS A 138 -24.29 20.77 -0.97
N TYR A 139 -24.82 21.21 -2.10
CA TYR A 139 -25.26 22.58 -2.34
C TYR A 139 -26.77 22.59 -2.58
N ILE A 140 -27.47 23.51 -1.91
CA ILE A 140 -28.93 23.68 -2.02
C ILE A 140 -29.21 24.95 -2.81
N GLY A 141 -29.97 24.84 -3.90
CA GLY A 141 -30.46 26.00 -4.63
C GLY A 141 -31.50 26.80 -3.84
N GLY A 142 -31.54 28.11 -4.01
CA GLY A 142 -32.54 29.02 -3.44
C GLY A 142 -32.18 29.60 -2.06
N ILE A 143 -31.04 29.21 -1.46
CA ILE A 143 -30.60 29.76 -0.15
C ILE A 143 -29.82 31.06 -0.37
N SER A 144 -30.47 32.21 -0.17
CA SER A 144 -29.93 33.55 -0.48
C SER A 144 -28.88 34.08 0.52
N SER A 145 -28.79 33.53 1.73
CA SER A 145 -27.86 33.97 2.79
C SER A 145 -26.56 33.16 2.85
N SER A 146 -26.22 32.44 1.78
CA SER A 146 -25.17 31.43 1.78
C SER A 146 -23.97 31.82 0.90
N PRO A 147 -22.72 31.43 1.26
CA PRO A 147 -21.59 31.57 0.34
C PRO A 147 -21.88 30.94 -1.03
N THR A 148 -21.40 31.59 -2.10
CA THR A 148 -21.47 30.99 -3.45
C THR A 148 -20.82 29.61 -3.46
N GLY A 149 -21.28 28.70 -4.34
CA GLY A 149 -20.77 27.33 -4.40
C GLY A 149 -19.24 27.23 -4.44
N LYS A 150 -18.56 28.11 -5.20
CA LYS A 150 -17.09 28.16 -5.27
C LYS A 150 -16.43 28.68 -4.01
N VAL A 151 -17.06 29.61 -3.28
CA VAL A 151 -16.54 30.11 -2.00
C VAL A 151 -16.67 29.02 -0.94
N LEU A 152 -17.81 28.34 -0.89
CA LEU A 152 -17.99 27.22 0.03
C LEU A 152 -17.04 26.07 -0.30
N TRP A 153 -16.91 25.68 -1.56
CA TRP A 153 -16.01 24.61 -1.97
C TRP A 153 -14.56 24.90 -1.56
N SER A 154 -14.08 26.11 -1.85
CA SER A 154 -12.66 26.48 -1.67
C SER A 154 -12.31 27.02 -0.29
N SER A 155 -13.28 27.20 0.62
CA SER A 155 -12.98 27.60 2.00
C SER A 155 -12.13 26.54 2.73
N SER A 156 -11.40 26.90 3.77
CA SER A 156 -10.76 25.93 4.67
C SER A 156 -11.76 25.22 5.58
N ASP A 157 -12.90 25.87 5.84
CA ASP A 157 -13.86 25.42 6.84
C ASP A 157 -14.78 24.31 6.33
N THR A 158 -15.19 23.44 7.25
CA THR A 158 -16.29 22.49 7.06
C THR A 158 -17.63 23.18 7.34
N LEU A 159 -18.72 22.60 6.84
CA LEU A 159 -20.07 23.11 7.06
C LEU A 159 -21.04 21.95 7.23
N SER A 160 -21.81 21.96 8.32
CA SER A 160 -22.78 20.91 8.67
C SER A 160 -22.18 19.48 8.77
N GLU A 161 -20.86 19.35 8.96
CA GLU A 161 -20.15 18.04 8.91
C GLU A 161 -20.73 17.01 9.91
N ASN A 162 -21.11 17.47 11.11
CA ASN A 162 -21.66 16.63 12.17
C ASN A 162 -23.18 16.70 12.28
N ILE A 163 -23.88 17.22 11.26
CA ILE A 163 -25.34 17.36 11.26
C ILE A 163 -25.94 16.26 10.38
N THR A 164 -26.46 15.19 11.01
CA THR A 164 -27.06 14.05 10.29
C THR A 164 -28.21 14.45 9.37
N ALA A 165 -29.01 15.46 9.74
CA ALA A 165 -30.09 15.95 8.87
C ALA A 165 -29.59 16.53 7.54
N ALA A 166 -28.32 16.95 7.45
CA ALA A 166 -27.74 17.44 6.20
C ALA A 166 -27.39 16.30 5.22
N LEU A 167 -27.26 15.07 5.73
CA LEU A 167 -26.77 13.87 5.03
C LEU A 167 -27.93 13.09 4.38
N ASP A 168 -28.59 13.73 3.43
CA ASP A 168 -29.59 13.11 2.56
C ASP A 168 -29.48 13.68 1.13
N THR A 169 -30.25 13.14 0.18
CA THR A 169 -30.27 13.59 -1.23
C THR A 169 -31.30 14.68 -1.53
N SER A 170 -32.03 15.15 -0.53
CA SER A 170 -33.16 16.07 -0.64
C SER A 170 -32.82 17.50 -0.19
N ALA A 171 -33.72 18.45 -0.48
CA ALA A 171 -33.64 19.81 0.05
C ALA A 171 -34.37 19.98 1.41
N THR A 172 -34.70 18.87 2.10
CA THR A 172 -35.43 18.92 3.38
C THR A 172 -34.64 19.70 4.43
N TYR A 173 -33.33 19.45 4.54
CA TYR A 173 -32.44 20.29 5.32
C TYR A 173 -32.03 21.53 4.53
N GLN A 174 -32.44 22.70 5.03
CA GLN A 174 -32.21 24.00 4.42
C GLN A 174 -30.80 24.55 4.75
N GLY A 175 -29.78 23.76 4.44
CA GLY A 175 -28.37 24.13 4.65
C GLY A 175 -27.43 23.32 3.76
N HIS A 176 -26.29 23.90 3.43
CA HIS A 176 -25.26 23.20 2.66
C HIS A 176 -24.46 22.23 3.55
N TYR A 177 -23.77 21.30 2.90
CA TYR A 177 -22.84 20.38 3.54
C TYR A 177 -21.49 20.43 2.86
N LYS A 178 -20.45 20.40 3.67
CA LYS A 178 -19.06 20.24 3.24
C LYS A 178 -18.28 19.60 4.38
N ASN A 179 -17.59 18.50 4.10
CA ASN A 179 -16.72 17.86 5.09
C ASN A 179 -15.23 18.09 4.80
N ARG A 180 -14.41 17.67 5.75
CA ARG A 180 -12.94 17.82 5.73
C ARG A 180 -12.24 17.08 4.59
N LEU A 181 -12.86 16.09 3.95
CA LEU A 181 -12.22 15.29 2.89
C LEU A 181 -11.82 16.14 1.68
N ILE A 182 -12.56 17.23 1.40
CA ILE A 182 -12.22 18.19 0.34
C ILE A 182 -10.87 18.89 0.62
N GLN A 183 -10.54 19.15 1.88
CA GLN A 183 -9.27 19.78 2.28
C GLN A 183 -8.12 18.78 2.26
N SER A 184 -8.40 17.53 2.62
CA SER A 184 -7.45 16.42 2.61
C SER A 184 -7.41 15.68 1.27
N TRP A 185 -7.79 16.33 0.16
CA TRP A 185 -7.97 15.69 -1.16
C TRP A 185 -6.78 14.81 -1.59
N GLN A 186 -5.56 15.31 -1.41
CA GLN A 186 -4.35 14.57 -1.78
C GLN A 186 -4.12 13.34 -0.90
N THR A 187 -4.32 13.48 0.41
CA THR A 187 -4.19 12.37 1.36
C THR A 187 -5.26 11.32 1.13
N PHE A 188 -6.47 11.77 0.82
CA PHE A 188 -7.63 10.90 0.64
C PHE A 188 -7.64 10.19 -0.73
N ASN A 189 -6.96 10.75 -1.73
CA ASN A 189 -6.67 10.15 -3.04
C ASN A 189 -7.93 9.56 -3.75
N PRO A 190 -8.93 10.40 -4.08
CA PRO A 190 -10.14 9.92 -4.74
C PRO A 190 -9.80 9.28 -6.09
N GLN A 191 -10.47 8.19 -6.42
CA GLN A 191 -10.31 7.49 -7.68
C GLN A 191 -11.26 8.02 -8.74
N GLU A 192 -12.50 8.25 -8.35
CA GLU A 192 -13.54 8.82 -9.19
C GLU A 192 -14.34 9.86 -8.42
N VAL A 193 -14.95 10.80 -9.15
CA VAL A 193 -15.83 11.83 -8.58
C VAL A 193 -17.13 11.83 -9.35
N ARG A 194 -18.27 11.78 -8.64
CA ARG A 194 -19.61 11.91 -9.21
C ARG A 194 -20.21 13.25 -8.83
N VAL A 195 -20.69 14.00 -9.80
CA VAL A 195 -21.52 15.18 -9.59
C VAL A 195 -22.94 14.81 -9.95
N VAL A 196 -23.85 14.91 -8.98
CA VAL A 196 -25.24 14.47 -9.13
C VAL A 196 -26.16 15.62 -8.73
N ILE A 197 -27.22 15.85 -9.50
CA ILE A 197 -28.25 16.83 -9.13
C ILE A 197 -29.59 16.14 -8.90
N TYR A 198 -30.32 16.63 -7.91
CA TYR A 198 -31.59 16.06 -7.46
C TYR A 198 -32.72 17.11 -7.49
N THR A 199 -33.92 16.62 -7.76
CA THR A 199 -35.19 17.37 -7.63
C THR A 199 -36.18 16.48 -6.90
N ASN A 200 -36.80 16.98 -5.83
CA ASN A 200 -37.69 16.19 -4.96
C ASN A 200 -37.06 14.86 -4.50
N GLY A 201 -35.75 14.87 -4.18
CA GLY A 201 -35.00 13.68 -3.76
C GLY A 201 -34.72 12.64 -4.87
N THR A 202 -35.14 12.90 -6.11
CA THR A 202 -34.88 12.03 -7.26
C THR A 202 -33.70 12.56 -8.07
N GLU A 203 -32.77 11.67 -8.43
CA GLU A 203 -31.66 11.99 -9.32
C GLU A 203 -32.18 12.37 -10.71
N VAL A 204 -31.83 13.56 -11.20
CA VAL A 204 -32.26 14.04 -12.53
C VAL A 204 -31.10 14.10 -13.54
N MET A 205 -29.86 14.12 -13.06
CA MET A 205 -28.66 14.11 -13.89
C MET A 205 -27.42 13.80 -13.05
N HIS A 206 -26.45 13.08 -13.64
CA HIS A 206 -25.12 12.92 -13.08
C HIS A 206 -24.01 13.04 -14.13
N MET A 207 -22.80 13.33 -13.66
CA MET A 207 -21.55 13.26 -14.42
C MET A 207 -20.51 12.49 -13.59
N LYS A 208 -19.62 11.76 -14.27
CA LYS A 208 -18.51 11.02 -13.64
C LYS A 208 -17.17 11.51 -14.15
N PHE A 209 -16.22 11.71 -13.24
CA PHE A 209 -14.90 12.23 -13.50
C PHE A 209 -13.80 11.32 -12.93
N ASN A 210 -12.62 11.37 -13.52
CA ASN A 210 -11.39 10.87 -12.94
C ASN A 210 -11.00 11.74 -11.74
N GLY A 211 -10.86 11.12 -10.57
CA GLY A 211 -10.33 11.78 -9.36
C GLY A 211 -8.84 11.56 -9.15
N ARG A 212 -8.23 10.55 -9.79
CA ARG A 212 -6.87 10.12 -9.49
C ARG A 212 -5.84 11.17 -9.91
N GLY A 213 -4.96 11.53 -8.97
CA GLY A 213 -3.88 12.49 -9.22
C GLY A 213 -4.37 13.93 -9.50
N THR A 214 -5.64 14.22 -9.22
CA THR A 214 -6.23 15.55 -9.38
C THR A 214 -6.04 16.38 -8.10
N THR A 215 -6.19 17.69 -8.21
CA THR A 215 -6.43 18.57 -7.06
C THR A 215 -7.92 18.74 -6.82
N ASN A 216 -8.30 19.25 -5.64
CA ASN A 216 -9.69 19.58 -5.34
C ASN A 216 -10.28 20.69 -6.24
N LEU A 217 -9.50 21.32 -7.12
CA LEU A 217 -9.95 22.37 -8.04
C LEU A 217 -9.93 21.98 -9.52
N ASP A 218 -9.10 21.01 -9.95
CA ASP A 218 -8.92 20.65 -11.37
C ASP A 218 -9.67 19.38 -11.82
N TRP A 219 -10.18 18.57 -10.88
CA TRP A 219 -10.93 17.35 -11.19
C TRP A 219 -12.17 17.63 -12.03
N PHE A 220 -12.85 18.76 -11.82
CA PHE A 220 -14.03 19.18 -12.58
C PHE A 220 -13.63 19.87 -13.89
N SER A 221 -13.15 19.07 -14.85
CA SER A 221 -12.70 19.53 -16.16
C SER A 221 -13.07 18.54 -17.26
N GLN A 222 -13.02 19.00 -18.53
CA GLN A 222 -13.30 18.15 -19.68
C GLN A 222 -12.33 16.96 -19.79
N ASN A 223 -11.05 17.18 -19.49
CA ASN A 223 -10.02 16.14 -19.59
C ASN A 223 -10.26 14.98 -18.62
N ASN A 224 -10.86 15.26 -17.48
CA ASN A 224 -11.16 14.26 -16.46
C ASN A 224 -12.55 13.65 -16.65
N LEU A 225 -13.35 14.07 -17.63
CA LEU A 225 -14.73 13.62 -17.80
C LEU A 225 -14.80 12.19 -18.37
N PHE A 226 -15.25 11.24 -17.56
CA PHE A 226 -15.54 9.87 -18.00
C PHE A 226 -16.92 9.77 -18.66
N GLN A 227 -17.95 10.26 -17.97
CA GLN A 227 -19.35 10.12 -18.35
C GLN A 227 -20.09 11.45 -18.18
N SER A 228 -20.96 11.77 -19.14
CA SER A 228 -21.78 12.97 -19.15
C SER A 228 -23.17 12.65 -19.70
N PRO A 229 -24.23 13.35 -19.25
CA PRO A 229 -25.59 13.22 -19.80
C PRO A 229 -25.70 13.87 -21.20
N TRP A 230 -24.76 14.74 -21.55
CA TRP A 230 -24.70 15.42 -22.84
C TRP A 230 -23.75 14.70 -23.78
N THR A 231 -24.26 14.37 -24.96
CA THR A 231 -23.57 13.57 -25.98
C THR A 231 -22.45 14.34 -26.68
N ASP A 232 -22.52 15.67 -26.68
CA ASP A 232 -21.53 16.55 -27.33
C ASP A 232 -20.38 16.98 -26.41
N LEU A 233 -20.59 17.02 -25.09
CA LEU A 233 -19.68 17.69 -24.15
C LEU A 233 -18.25 17.13 -24.15
N LYS A 234 -18.09 15.80 -24.22
CA LYS A 234 -16.77 15.16 -24.19
C LYS A 234 -15.87 15.56 -25.38
N ASN A 235 -16.49 15.83 -26.54
CA ASN A 235 -15.80 16.17 -27.77
C ASN A 235 -15.99 17.65 -28.17
N ALA A 236 -16.59 18.46 -27.31
CA ALA A 236 -16.85 19.85 -27.61
C ALA A 236 -15.54 20.64 -27.71
N THR A 237 -15.32 21.29 -28.86
CA THR A 237 -14.13 22.12 -29.12
C THR A 237 -14.31 23.59 -28.71
N ASN A 238 -15.56 24.01 -28.53
CA ASN A 238 -15.95 25.38 -28.20
C ASN A 238 -16.43 25.48 -26.74
N ILE A 239 -15.53 25.15 -25.80
CA ILE A 239 -15.75 25.30 -24.36
C ILE A 239 -15.02 26.57 -23.89
N PHE A 240 -15.76 27.53 -23.34
CA PHE A 240 -15.20 28.74 -22.76
C PHE A 240 -14.79 28.52 -21.30
N ILE A 241 -15.63 27.84 -20.52
CA ILE A 241 -15.39 27.58 -19.09
C ILE A 241 -15.85 26.15 -18.79
N PHE A 242 -14.99 25.37 -18.14
CA PHE A 242 -15.34 24.09 -17.50
C PHE A 242 -14.49 23.96 -16.24
N ARG A 243 -14.98 24.51 -15.13
CA ARG A 243 -14.28 24.52 -13.83
C ARG A 243 -15.20 24.94 -12.68
N ILE A 244 -14.78 24.66 -11.45
CA ILE A 244 -15.50 25.03 -10.23
C ILE A 244 -15.63 26.55 -10.08
N HIS A 245 -14.54 27.28 -10.35
CA HIS A 245 -14.53 28.75 -10.33
C HIS A 245 -15.05 29.33 -11.66
N GLY A 246 -16.38 29.41 -11.79
CA GLY A 246 -17.05 30.01 -12.95
C GLY A 246 -16.86 31.52 -13.09
N ALA A 247 -17.37 32.08 -14.18
CA ALA A 247 -17.38 33.51 -14.46
C ALA A 247 -18.19 34.30 -13.43
N ALA A 248 -17.73 35.51 -13.11
CA ALA A 248 -18.36 36.41 -12.15
C ALA A 248 -18.63 35.71 -10.79
N ALA A 249 -19.89 35.43 -10.44
CA ALA A 249 -20.29 34.76 -9.20
C ALA A 249 -20.72 33.29 -9.39
N ARG A 250 -20.68 32.77 -10.62
CA ARG A 250 -21.08 31.41 -10.95
C ARG A 250 -20.10 30.38 -10.38
N SER A 251 -20.62 29.19 -10.12
CA SER A 251 -19.85 28.06 -9.58
C SER A 251 -20.17 26.80 -10.38
N PHE A 252 -19.21 25.87 -10.48
CA PHE A 252 -19.35 24.63 -11.26
C PHE A 252 -19.94 24.89 -12.65
N GLU A 253 -19.27 25.73 -13.42
CA GLU A 253 -19.78 26.19 -14.71
C GLU A 253 -19.19 25.36 -15.86
N ILE A 254 -20.08 24.91 -16.75
CA ILE A 254 -19.77 24.29 -18.04
C ILE A 254 -20.44 25.14 -19.12
N ALA A 255 -19.68 26.07 -19.69
CA ALA A 255 -20.13 27.04 -20.67
C ALA A 255 -19.50 26.80 -22.03
N GLY A 256 -20.34 26.94 -23.07
CA GLY A 256 -19.95 26.87 -24.47
C GLY A 256 -19.33 28.18 -24.92
N ASN A 257 -20.00 28.90 -25.82
CA ASN A 257 -19.55 30.23 -26.23
C ASN A 257 -20.10 31.31 -25.30
N HIS A 258 -19.28 32.32 -24.99
CA HIS A 258 -19.63 33.45 -24.15
C HIS A 258 -19.72 34.72 -25.01
N TYR A 259 -20.95 35.15 -25.31
CA TYR A 259 -21.22 36.32 -26.16
C TYR A 259 -21.96 37.42 -25.38
N GLY A 260 -22.00 37.30 -24.05
CA GLY A 260 -22.79 38.14 -23.14
C GLY A 260 -24.16 37.52 -22.88
N CYS A 261 -24.78 37.89 -21.75
CA CYS A 261 -25.98 37.23 -21.23
C CYS A 261 -27.02 36.79 -22.27
N PRO A 262 -27.44 37.63 -23.26
CA PRO A 262 -28.44 37.25 -24.27
C PRO A 262 -28.12 36.01 -25.10
N ARG A 263 -26.83 35.69 -25.26
CA ARG A 263 -26.33 34.63 -26.15
C ARG A 263 -25.41 33.64 -25.42
N ASP A 264 -25.34 33.71 -24.10
CA ASP A 264 -24.57 32.76 -23.31
C ASP A 264 -25.13 31.35 -23.53
N THR A 265 -24.24 30.43 -23.86
CA THR A 265 -24.57 29.01 -24.07
C THR A 265 -23.87 28.15 -23.05
N GLY A 266 -24.50 27.05 -22.63
CA GLY A 266 -23.88 26.14 -21.69
C GLY A 266 -24.67 24.86 -21.49
N TRP A 267 -24.07 23.98 -20.69
CA TRP A 267 -24.64 22.71 -20.28
C TRP A 267 -25.08 22.75 -18.83
N PHE A 268 -24.31 23.41 -17.96
CA PHE A 268 -24.49 23.35 -16.52
C PHE A 268 -23.90 24.59 -15.82
N LEU A 269 -24.58 25.11 -14.79
CA LEU A 269 -24.01 26.07 -13.84
C LEU A 269 -24.78 26.14 -12.53
N ILE A 270 -24.08 26.49 -11.46
CA ILE A 270 -24.69 27.16 -10.30
C ILE A 270 -24.68 28.66 -10.57
N THR A 271 -25.86 29.28 -10.57
CA THR A 271 -26.06 30.66 -11.01
C THR A 271 -25.50 31.70 -10.03
N GLY A 272 -25.13 32.85 -10.59
CA GLY A 272 -24.89 34.08 -9.83
C GLY A 272 -25.94 35.14 -10.15
N PRO A 273 -25.92 36.32 -9.48
CA PRO A 273 -26.89 37.39 -9.71
C PRO A 273 -26.59 38.25 -10.95
N HIS A 274 -25.81 37.75 -11.93
CA HIS A 274 -25.22 38.58 -12.99
C HIS A 274 -26.17 38.76 -14.19
N CYS A 275 -26.64 37.67 -14.80
CA CYS A 275 -27.43 37.70 -16.02
C CYS A 275 -28.95 37.65 -15.75
N PRO A 276 -29.79 38.25 -16.63
CA PRO A 276 -31.24 38.23 -16.48
C PRO A 276 -31.87 36.82 -16.46
N TYR A 277 -31.35 35.87 -17.26
CA TYR A 277 -31.84 34.48 -17.24
C TYR A 277 -31.57 33.77 -15.91
N GLU A 278 -30.55 34.22 -15.17
CA GLU A 278 -30.23 33.72 -13.84
C GLU A 278 -31.20 34.26 -12.79
N LYS A 279 -32.09 35.22 -13.13
CA LYS A 279 -33.11 35.80 -12.23
C LYS A 279 -34.53 35.39 -12.61
N SER A 280 -34.76 35.00 -13.86
CA SER A 280 -36.10 34.77 -14.41
C SER A 280 -36.59 33.33 -14.31
N HIS A 281 -35.73 32.37 -13.96
CA HIS A 281 -36.13 30.98 -13.78
C HIS A 281 -36.74 30.78 -12.37
N PRO A 282 -37.80 29.95 -12.19
CA PRO A 282 -38.49 29.81 -10.89
C PRO A 282 -37.59 29.34 -9.73
N GLN A 283 -36.45 28.73 -10.03
CA GLN A 283 -35.46 28.25 -9.07
C GLN A 283 -34.18 29.11 -9.03
N ALA A 284 -34.23 30.36 -9.51
CA ALA A 284 -33.05 31.17 -9.77
C ALA A 284 -32.79 32.23 -8.68
N ILE A 285 -32.03 31.82 -7.65
CA ILE A 285 -30.82 32.47 -7.10
C ILE A 285 -30.60 32.07 -5.63
N PRO A 286 -29.43 31.49 -5.29
CA PRO A 286 -28.54 30.79 -6.21
C PRO A 286 -29.26 29.55 -6.77
N GLY A 287 -29.36 29.38 -8.08
CA GLY A 287 -30.04 28.25 -8.71
C GLY A 287 -29.06 27.24 -9.31
N ILE A 288 -29.46 25.98 -9.44
CA ILE A 288 -28.69 24.95 -10.16
C ILE A 288 -29.38 24.74 -11.51
N LEU A 289 -28.77 25.22 -12.59
CA LEU A 289 -29.35 25.17 -13.94
C LEU A 289 -28.59 24.20 -14.83
N TYR A 290 -29.32 23.49 -15.68
CA TYR A 290 -28.77 22.52 -16.62
C TYR A 290 -29.57 22.48 -17.94
N SER A 291 -28.93 21.99 -19.00
CA SER A 291 -29.62 21.73 -20.27
C SER A 291 -30.43 20.44 -20.20
N LYS A 292 -31.74 20.50 -20.48
CA LYS A 292 -32.58 19.29 -20.64
C LYS A 292 -32.37 18.59 -22.00
N LYS A 293 -31.64 19.21 -22.91
CA LYS A 293 -31.26 18.59 -24.20
C LYS A 293 -30.02 17.75 -24.01
N THR A 294 -29.69 16.95 -25.02
CA THR A 294 -28.45 16.16 -25.08
C THR A 294 -27.21 16.99 -25.43
N HIS A 295 -27.35 18.32 -25.55
CA HIS A 295 -26.30 19.26 -25.96
C HIS A 295 -26.45 20.61 -25.25
N LYS A 296 -25.48 21.52 -25.41
CA LYS A 296 -25.58 22.89 -24.85
C LYS A 296 -26.76 23.64 -25.43
N ILE A 297 -27.37 24.48 -24.62
CA ILE A 297 -28.45 25.40 -25.02
C ILE A 297 -28.01 26.84 -24.83
N THR A 298 -28.73 27.77 -25.46
CA THR A 298 -28.66 29.20 -25.10
C THR A 298 -29.55 29.43 -23.89
N TRP A 299 -29.01 29.96 -22.80
CA TRP A 299 -29.75 30.10 -21.54
C TRP A 299 -30.97 31.03 -21.64
N ASN A 300 -30.93 32.00 -22.56
CA ASN A 300 -32.04 32.93 -22.83
C ASN A 300 -33.06 32.43 -23.88
N ASN A 301 -32.82 31.27 -24.53
CA ASN A 301 -33.81 30.67 -25.42
C ASN A 301 -34.90 29.95 -24.60
N ASN A 302 -35.90 29.39 -25.29
CA ASN A 302 -37.08 28.70 -24.74
C ASN A 302 -36.88 28.11 -23.33
N GLN A 303 -37.53 28.71 -22.32
CA GLN A 303 -37.46 28.29 -20.91
C GLN A 303 -37.77 26.80 -20.70
N ALA A 304 -38.50 26.17 -21.63
CA ALA A 304 -38.77 24.74 -21.59
C ALA A 304 -37.50 23.88 -21.60
N ASP A 305 -36.44 24.34 -22.26
CA ASP A 305 -35.20 23.60 -22.46
C ASP A 305 -34.23 23.72 -21.27
N VAL A 306 -34.47 24.69 -20.38
CA VAL A 306 -33.69 24.91 -19.15
C VAL A 306 -34.29 24.06 -18.03
N GLY A 307 -33.47 23.20 -17.45
CA GLY A 307 -33.75 22.45 -16.23
C GLY A 307 -33.23 23.19 -15.01
N GLY A 308 -33.98 23.10 -13.92
CA GLY A 308 -33.55 23.53 -12.60
C GLY A 308 -33.53 22.34 -11.65
N ALA A 309 -32.59 22.34 -10.71
CA ALA A 309 -32.48 21.36 -9.64
C ALA A 309 -32.38 22.04 -8.27
N GLU A 310 -32.79 21.31 -7.23
CA GLU A 310 -32.81 21.80 -5.85
C GLU A 310 -31.50 21.51 -5.12
N VAL A 311 -30.84 20.40 -5.47
CA VAL A 311 -29.66 19.91 -4.77
C VAL A 311 -28.59 19.52 -5.79
N LEU A 312 -27.34 19.92 -5.53
CA LEU A 312 -26.14 19.36 -6.14
C LEU A 312 -25.37 18.62 -5.05
N ILE A 313 -25.01 17.37 -5.31
CA ILE A 313 -24.12 16.59 -4.46
C ILE A 313 -22.87 16.23 -5.25
N VAL A 314 -21.72 16.35 -4.60
CA VAL A 314 -20.48 15.75 -5.06
C VAL A 314 -20.19 14.54 -4.19
N TYR A 315 -20.12 13.38 -4.84
CA TYR A 315 -19.63 12.15 -4.28
C TYR A 315 -18.20 11.91 -4.74
N GLU A 316 -17.42 11.29 -3.89
CA GLU A 316 -16.14 10.70 -4.28
C GLU A 316 -16.20 9.18 -4.10
N LEU A 317 -15.43 8.46 -4.91
CA LEU A 317 -15.14 7.05 -4.71
C LEU A 317 -13.66 6.89 -4.44
N CYS A 318 -13.34 6.37 -3.26
CA CYS A 318 -12.00 5.93 -2.92
C CYS A 318 -12.01 4.41 -2.86
N SER A 319 -11.26 3.77 -3.76
CA SER A 319 -10.93 2.36 -3.59
C SER A 319 -9.63 2.27 -2.83
N MET A 320 -9.61 1.48 -1.75
CA MET A 320 -8.36 0.82 -1.41
C MET A 320 -7.92 0.04 -2.64
N ILE A 321 -6.71 0.30 -3.14
CA ILE A 321 -5.92 -0.81 -3.69
C ILE A 321 -5.99 -1.89 -2.61
N PRO A 322 -6.29 -3.16 -2.90
CA PRO A 322 -6.21 -4.21 -1.91
C PRO A 322 -4.73 -4.41 -1.51
N GLU A 323 -4.22 -3.49 -0.72
CA GLU A 323 -2.98 -3.56 0.04
C GLU A 323 -3.35 -3.27 1.50
N ILE A 324 -4.28 -4.07 2.02
CA ILE A 324 -4.16 -4.77 3.31
C ILE A 324 -4.89 -6.11 3.08
N VAL A 325 -4.28 -6.97 2.27
CA VAL A 325 -4.33 -8.40 2.61
C VAL A 325 -3.43 -8.50 3.84
N TRP A 326 -3.98 -8.95 4.96
CA TRP A 326 -3.18 -9.41 6.10
C TRP A 326 -1.96 -10.14 5.57
N SER A 327 -0.75 -9.63 5.84
CA SER A 327 0.49 -10.23 5.36
C SER A 327 0.53 -11.73 5.71
N HIS A 328 0.18 -12.57 4.75
CA HIS A 328 0.41 -14.01 4.76
C HIS A 328 1.42 -14.34 3.66
N ASP A 329 2.46 -13.51 3.51
CA ASP A 329 3.59 -13.80 2.61
C ASP A 329 4.40 -15.05 3.03
N GLU A 330 3.92 -15.81 4.03
CA GLU A 330 4.46 -17.08 4.49
C GLU A 330 3.58 -18.31 4.15
N CYS A 331 2.38 -18.17 3.55
CA CYS A 331 1.56 -19.33 3.20
C CYS A 331 2.09 -20.06 1.94
N ARG A 332 2.42 -21.35 2.08
CA ARG A 332 2.85 -22.21 0.97
C ARG A 332 1.68 -22.96 0.32
N VAL A 333 1.60 -22.98 -1.01
CA VAL A 333 0.59 -23.67 -1.82
C VAL A 333 1.26 -24.39 -2.99
N ILE A 334 1.26 -25.72 -3.00
CA ILE A 334 1.86 -26.55 -4.07
C ILE A 334 0.85 -27.60 -4.56
N LEU A 335 0.96 -28.01 -5.82
CA LEU A 335 0.10 -29.02 -6.43
C LEU A 335 0.93 -30.24 -6.87
N PHE A 336 0.67 -31.41 -6.30
CA PHE A 336 1.35 -32.66 -6.66
C PHE A 336 0.77 -33.28 -7.94
N LYS A 337 1.65 -33.64 -8.87
CA LYS A 337 1.32 -34.42 -10.06
C LYS A 337 1.01 -35.88 -9.69
N PRO A 338 0.38 -36.65 -10.60
CA PRO A 338 0.18 -38.08 -10.40
C PRO A 338 1.49 -38.86 -10.18
N ASP A 339 1.35 -40.03 -9.58
CA ASP A 339 2.47 -40.89 -9.23
C ASP A 339 3.11 -41.58 -10.43
N ASN A 340 4.43 -41.74 -10.34
CA ASN A 340 5.22 -42.52 -11.27
C ASN A 340 5.69 -43.78 -10.56
N ILE A 341 5.02 -44.90 -10.82
CA ILE A 341 5.34 -46.21 -10.23
C ILE A 341 6.66 -46.73 -10.81
N ASP A 342 7.45 -47.39 -9.97
CA ASP A 342 8.77 -47.93 -10.25
C ASP A 342 9.77 -46.90 -10.80
N LYS A 343 9.56 -45.63 -10.46
CA LYS A 343 10.46 -44.52 -10.80
C LYS A 343 11.12 -43.95 -9.56
N TYR A 344 12.33 -43.44 -9.77
CA TYR A 344 13.18 -42.94 -8.68
C TYR A 344 14.10 -41.83 -9.18
N LEU A 345 14.12 -40.71 -8.45
CA LEU A 345 15.02 -39.60 -8.70
C LEU A 345 16.25 -39.72 -7.78
N ARG A 346 17.44 -39.88 -8.35
CA ARG A 346 18.70 -39.97 -7.60
C ARG A 346 19.47 -38.65 -7.60
N ASN A 347 20.38 -38.50 -6.63
CA ASN A 347 21.33 -37.38 -6.49
C ASN A 347 20.75 -36.01 -6.12
N HIS A 348 19.43 -35.91 -5.88
CA HIS A 348 18.74 -34.66 -5.51
C HIS A 348 18.09 -34.70 -4.13
N MET A 349 18.44 -35.72 -3.32
CA MET A 349 17.84 -35.92 -1.99
C MET A 349 18.27 -34.84 -1.01
N ILE A 350 17.28 -34.22 -0.36
CA ILE A 350 17.43 -33.29 0.76
C ILE A 350 17.50 -34.07 2.07
N LYS A 351 16.55 -35.00 2.25
CA LYS A 351 16.32 -35.71 3.51
C LYS A 351 15.65 -37.05 3.29
N THR A 352 15.99 -38.03 4.11
CA THR A 352 15.37 -39.37 4.14
C THR A 352 14.71 -39.62 5.49
N ILE A 353 13.47 -40.10 5.49
CA ILE A 353 12.62 -40.22 6.68
C ILE A 353 11.83 -41.53 6.59
N GLN A 354 11.68 -42.25 7.70
CA GLN A 354 10.74 -43.37 7.78
C GLN A 354 9.32 -42.85 7.97
N VAL A 355 8.39 -43.34 7.17
CA VAL A 355 6.99 -42.88 7.20
C VAL A 355 6.03 -44.06 7.27
N ALA A 356 4.85 -43.85 7.85
CA ALA A 356 3.83 -44.90 7.94
C ALA A 356 3.14 -45.17 6.60
N ASN A 357 3.01 -44.16 5.76
CA ASN A 357 2.34 -44.22 4.46
C ASN A 357 2.83 -43.11 3.54
N LYS A 358 2.31 -43.11 2.32
CA LYS A 358 2.69 -42.18 1.26
C LYS A 358 2.23 -40.75 1.52
N GLU A 359 1.05 -40.57 2.12
CA GLU A 359 0.47 -39.26 2.45
C GLU A 359 1.35 -38.50 3.44
N SER A 360 1.99 -39.23 4.36
CA SER A 360 2.99 -38.65 5.27
C SER A 360 4.15 -38.00 4.51
N CYS A 361 4.58 -38.63 3.41
CA CYS A 361 5.68 -38.14 2.59
C CYS A 361 5.30 -36.85 1.84
N GLU A 362 4.04 -36.77 1.39
CA GLU A 362 3.46 -35.57 0.79
C GLU A 362 3.42 -34.40 1.78
N LEU A 363 2.99 -34.64 3.02
CA LEU A 363 2.94 -33.63 4.07
C LEU A 363 4.34 -33.12 4.46
N ILE A 364 5.29 -34.03 4.66
CA ILE A 364 6.66 -33.65 5.02
C ILE A 364 7.31 -32.86 3.88
N CYS A 365 7.05 -33.23 2.61
CA CYS A 365 7.48 -32.42 1.48
C CYS A 365 6.80 -31.05 1.46
N PHE A 366 5.52 -30.94 1.83
CA PHE A 366 4.81 -29.67 1.94
C PHE A 366 5.37 -28.75 3.04
N GLU A 367 5.84 -29.31 4.15
CA GLU A 367 6.43 -28.53 5.25
C GLU A 367 7.87 -28.09 4.94
N ASP A 368 8.61 -28.86 4.15
CA ASP A 368 9.98 -28.51 3.74
C ASP A 368 9.96 -27.57 2.52
N PRO A 369 10.34 -26.29 2.65
CA PRO A 369 10.20 -25.30 1.59
C PRO A 369 11.11 -25.55 0.39
N ASP A 370 12.17 -26.36 0.55
CA ASP A 370 13.08 -26.74 -0.53
C ASP A 370 12.60 -28.01 -1.26
N CYS A 371 11.62 -28.75 -0.72
CA CYS A 371 11.12 -29.96 -1.35
C CYS A 371 10.17 -29.66 -2.52
N VAL A 372 10.50 -30.17 -3.70
CA VAL A 372 9.62 -30.07 -4.90
C VAL A 372 9.27 -31.44 -5.49
N SER A 373 9.86 -32.53 -4.99
CA SER A 373 9.44 -33.90 -5.29
C SER A 373 9.92 -34.89 -4.22
N TYR A 374 9.40 -36.12 -4.22
CA TYR A 374 9.86 -37.16 -3.31
C TYR A 374 9.88 -38.55 -3.97
N ASN A 375 10.77 -39.43 -3.47
CA ASN A 375 10.68 -40.86 -3.70
C ASN A 375 10.05 -41.52 -2.47
N TYR A 376 9.16 -42.48 -2.69
CA TYR A 376 8.52 -43.26 -1.65
C TYR A 376 8.76 -44.75 -1.91
N GLY A 377 9.34 -45.45 -0.93
CA GLY A 377 9.52 -46.90 -1.00
C GLY A 377 10.60 -47.44 -0.07
N PRO A 378 10.82 -48.76 -0.02
CA PRO A 378 10.09 -49.78 -0.76
C PRO A 378 8.61 -49.89 -0.33
N VAL A 379 7.66 -49.90 -1.28
CA VAL A 379 6.21 -49.83 -1.01
C VAL A 379 5.68 -51.03 -0.21
N LEU A 380 6.33 -52.19 -0.32
CA LEU A 380 5.97 -53.41 0.42
C LEU A 380 6.68 -53.54 1.78
N SER A 381 7.44 -52.53 2.20
CA SER A 381 8.08 -52.50 3.52
C SER A 381 7.05 -52.15 4.59
N ASP A 382 7.14 -52.78 5.77
CA ASP A 382 6.41 -52.36 6.97
C ASP A 382 6.84 -50.95 7.46
N THR A 383 8.01 -50.48 7.00
CA THR A 383 8.56 -49.16 7.29
C THR A 383 9.13 -48.54 6.00
N PRO A 384 8.27 -48.00 5.11
CA PRO A 384 8.71 -47.41 3.86
C PRO A 384 9.47 -46.09 4.11
N LEU A 385 10.42 -45.78 3.23
CA LEU A 385 11.18 -44.53 3.27
C LEU A 385 10.51 -43.47 2.42
N CYS A 386 10.59 -42.24 2.90
CA CYS A 386 10.29 -41.01 2.21
C CYS A 386 11.60 -40.26 1.98
N GLU A 387 11.95 -40.02 0.73
CA GLU A 387 13.16 -39.28 0.34
C GLU A 387 12.75 -38.00 -0.38
N LEU A 388 12.87 -36.86 0.30
CA LEU A 388 12.55 -35.55 -0.24
C LEU A 388 13.63 -35.09 -1.22
N ASN A 389 13.25 -34.43 -2.31
CA ASN A 389 14.16 -33.95 -3.34
C ASN A 389 13.99 -32.45 -3.63
N ASN A 390 15.10 -31.76 -3.90
CA ASN A 390 15.14 -30.33 -4.22
C ASN A 390 14.93 -30.01 -5.72
N SER A 391 14.63 -31.03 -6.52
CA SER A 391 14.51 -30.92 -7.97
C SER A 391 13.39 -31.81 -8.47
N THR A 392 12.74 -31.45 -9.57
CA THR A 392 11.85 -32.36 -10.31
C THR A 392 12.64 -33.10 -11.38
N HIS A 393 12.11 -34.23 -11.87
CA HIS A 393 12.72 -34.98 -12.99
C HIS A 393 12.87 -34.14 -14.28
N LEU A 394 12.14 -33.02 -14.41
CA LEU A 394 12.23 -32.10 -15.54
C LEU A 394 13.42 -31.13 -15.44
N GLN A 395 13.96 -30.94 -14.24
CA GLN A 395 15.08 -30.02 -13.96
C GLN A 395 16.44 -30.75 -13.91
N THR A 396 16.50 -32.02 -14.30
CA THR A 396 17.73 -32.80 -14.25
C THR A 396 17.94 -33.66 -15.49
N SER A 397 19.16 -34.18 -15.65
CA SER A 397 19.49 -35.16 -16.69
C SER A 397 18.61 -36.40 -16.55
N SER A 398 18.18 -36.95 -17.68
CA SER A 398 17.40 -38.20 -17.75
C SER A 398 18.09 -39.37 -17.06
N GLU A 399 19.43 -39.34 -16.93
CA GLU A 399 20.22 -40.32 -16.19
C GLU A 399 19.94 -40.35 -14.68
N ASN A 400 19.37 -39.28 -14.12
CA ASN A 400 18.99 -39.21 -12.70
C ASN A 400 17.57 -39.70 -12.43
N PHE A 401 16.74 -39.88 -13.45
CA PHE A 401 15.37 -40.38 -13.32
C PHE A 401 15.26 -41.83 -13.79
N ILE A 402 15.55 -42.76 -12.87
CA ILE A 402 15.76 -44.17 -13.16
C ILE A 402 14.53 -45.02 -12.85
N ILE A 403 14.51 -46.25 -13.38
CA ILE A 403 13.57 -47.28 -12.96
C ILE A 403 14.13 -47.94 -11.70
N ARG A 404 13.31 -48.05 -10.65
CA ARG A 404 13.64 -48.75 -9.41
C ARG A 404 12.40 -49.46 -8.88
N ASN A 405 12.37 -50.79 -9.06
CA ASN A 405 11.23 -51.60 -8.68
C ASN A 405 10.91 -51.47 -7.18
N GLY A 406 9.62 -51.30 -6.88
CA GLY A 406 9.12 -51.16 -5.51
C GLY A 406 9.22 -49.75 -4.94
N TYR A 407 9.57 -48.75 -5.75
CA TYR A 407 9.53 -47.32 -5.37
C TYR A 407 8.50 -46.57 -6.22
N SER A 408 8.04 -45.43 -5.75
CA SER A 408 7.25 -44.48 -6.54
C SER A 408 7.83 -43.08 -6.42
N TYR A 409 7.86 -42.35 -7.54
CA TYR A 409 8.27 -40.95 -7.59
C TYR A 409 7.05 -40.04 -7.77
N ARG A 410 7.02 -38.92 -7.05
CA ARG A 410 5.99 -37.90 -7.22
C ARG A 410 6.60 -36.50 -7.12
N GLY A 411 6.31 -35.64 -8.08
CA GLY A 411 6.76 -34.24 -8.10
C GLY A 411 5.60 -33.27 -8.18
N ILE A 412 5.87 -31.98 -7.92
CA ILE A 412 4.86 -30.92 -8.03
C ILE A 412 4.81 -30.33 -9.45
N GLU A 413 3.75 -29.57 -9.74
CA GLU A 413 3.84 -28.49 -10.72
C GLU A 413 4.78 -27.43 -10.17
N ASN A 414 5.98 -27.32 -10.74
CA ASN A 414 7.06 -26.51 -10.18
C ASN A 414 7.30 -25.25 -11.01
N PRO A 415 6.85 -24.06 -10.54
CA PRO A 415 7.12 -22.79 -11.22
C PRO A 415 8.62 -22.46 -11.32
N CYS A 416 9.47 -23.09 -10.51
CA CYS A 416 10.92 -22.96 -10.58
C CYS A 416 11.56 -23.70 -11.77
N GLU A 417 10.80 -24.39 -12.62
CA GLU A 417 11.34 -25.10 -13.80
C GLU A 417 11.91 -24.15 -14.87
N SER A 418 11.38 -22.91 -14.99
CA SER A 418 11.76 -21.96 -16.03
C SER A 418 13.02 -21.13 -15.74
N SER A 419 13.73 -21.42 -14.64
CA SER A 419 14.93 -20.67 -14.19
C SER A 419 14.73 -19.13 -14.04
N PRO A 420 13.68 -18.63 -13.35
CA PRO A 420 13.39 -17.20 -13.25
C PRO A 420 14.32 -16.37 -12.31
N TRP A 421 15.53 -16.81 -11.97
CA TRP A 421 16.36 -16.19 -10.90
C TRP A 421 17.80 -15.81 -11.29
N GLN A 422 18.43 -14.91 -10.50
CA GLN A 422 19.84 -14.47 -10.64
C GLN A 422 20.81 -15.45 -9.96
N SER A 423 22.06 -15.55 -10.45
CA SER A 423 23.07 -16.50 -9.97
C SER A 423 23.30 -16.41 -8.46
N ASN A 424 23.18 -17.56 -7.77
CA ASN A 424 23.31 -17.80 -6.31
C ASN A 424 22.04 -17.62 -5.44
N SER A 425 20.83 -17.79 -5.98
CA SER A 425 19.60 -17.87 -5.17
C SER A 425 18.90 -19.24 -5.32
N THR A 426 18.21 -19.68 -4.26
CA THR A 426 17.40 -20.91 -4.19
C THR A 426 15.94 -20.59 -4.47
N CYS A 427 15.32 -21.20 -5.47
CA CYS A 427 13.89 -21.04 -5.74
C CYS A 427 13.08 -22.03 -4.89
N GLN A 428 12.13 -21.51 -4.10
CA GLN A 428 11.22 -22.30 -3.28
C GLN A 428 9.80 -22.18 -3.84
N ALA A 429 9.19 -23.32 -4.19
CA ALA A 429 7.88 -23.37 -4.82
C ALA A 429 6.72 -23.24 -3.82
N GLY A 430 5.65 -22.61 -4.28
CA GLY A 430 4.38 -22.45 -3.60
C GLY A 430 4.23 -21.19 -2.76
N PHE A 431 5.15 -20.23 -2.83
CA PHE A 431 5.09 -19.00 -2.05
C PHE A 431 4.70 -17.80 -2.91
N THR A 432 4.11 -16.77 -2.30
CA THR A 432 3.67 -15.53 -2.96
C THR A 432 2.59 -15.75 -4.04
N SER A 433 2.06 -14.66 -4.60
CA SER A 433 1.13 -14.71 -5.74
C SER A 433 1.77 -15.24 -7.03
N LYS A 434 3.10 -15.30 -7.12
CA LYS A 434 3.85 -15.83 -8.27
C LYS A 434 3.93 -17.36 -8.27
N GLY A 435 3.57 -18.01 -7.15
CA GLY A 435 3.70 -19.46 -6.97
C GLY A 435 5.12 -19.93 -6.64
N TYR A 436 6.07 -19.02 -6.40
CA TYR A 436 7.41 -19.31 -5.88
C TYR A 436 8.01 -18.08 -5.18
N ARG A 437 9.08 -18.28 -4.39
CA ARG A 437 9.96 -17.22 -3.87
C ARG A 437 11.43 -17.55 -4.14
N CYS A 438 12.28 -16.53 -4.23
CA CYS A 438 13.73 -16.70 -4.38
C CYS A 438 14.42 -16.39 -3.05
N VAL A 439 15.07 -17.38 -2.47
CA VAL A 439 15.80 -17.31 -1.21
C VAL A 439 17.28 -17.36 -1.50
N SER A 440 17.98 -16.23 -1.38
CA SER A 440 19.44 -16.23 -1.38
C SER A 440 19.97 -16.98 -0.13
N PRO A 441 21.20 -17.54 -0.13
CA PRO A 441 21.80 -18.26 1.00
C PRO A 441 21.88 -17.51 2.34
N GLN A 442 21.34 -16.30 2.44
CA GLN A 442 20.92 -15.65 3.66
C GLN A 442 19.57 -15.01 3.35
N GLY A 443 18.50 -15.62 3.86
CA GLY A 443 17.13 -15.27 3.51
C GLY A 443 16.86 -13.78 3.66
N LEU A 444 16.33 -13.17 2.58
CA LEU A 444 15.62 -11.90 2.48
C LEU A 444 15.28 -11.69 0.98
N GLY A 445 13.98 -11.76 0.63
CA GLY A 445 13.41 -11.45 -0.70
C GLY A 445 11.99 -12.06 -0.86
N GLY A 446 10.92 -11.38 -1.33
CA GLY A 446 10.68 -10.04 -1.92
C GLY A 446 9.23 -9.57 -1.64
N GLU A 447 8.68 -8.39 -2.00
CA GLU A 447 9.04 -7.26 -2.89
C GLU A 447 8.39 -5.92 -2.39
N ASN A 448 9.05 -4.79 -2.70
CA ASN A 448 8.61 -3.37 -2.73
C ASN A 448 8.38 -2.55 -1.44
N VAL A 449 8.92 -3.03 -0.32
CA VAL A 449 9.80 -2.19 0.51
C VAL A 449 11.21 -2.74 0.26
N GLU A 450 12.28 -1.94 0.20
CA GLU A 450 13.64 -2.49 0.22
C GLU A 450 13.75 -3.46 1.41
N GLN A 451 13.61 -4.78 1.21
CA GLN A 451 13.22 -5.67 2.31
C GLN A 451 14.27 -5.70 3.43
N GLY A 452 13.83 -5.27 4.62
CA GLY A 452 14.63 -5.04 5.81
C GLY A 452 15.11 -3.59 5.98
N TRP A 453 15.22 -2.81 4.91
CA TRP A 453 15.76 -1.46 4.91
C TRP A 453 14.67 -0.39 5.06
N THR A 454 14.70 0.32 6.18
CA THR A 454 13.82 1.44 6.50
C THR A 454 14.51 2.75 6.14
N MET A 455 13.88 3.58 5.28
CA MET A 455 14.37 4.93 5.00
C MET A 455 14.25 5.81 6.24
N ILE A 456 15.37 6.34 6.71
CA ILE A 456 15.42 7.21 7.89
C ILE A 456 15.85 8.63 7.61
N PHE A 457 16.42 8.89 6.43
CA PHE A 457 16.85 10.22 6.04
C PHE A 457 16.90 10.38 4.52
N LYS A 458 16.48 11.54 4.02
CA LYS A 458 16.60 11.95 2.62
C LYS A 458 17.04 13.41 2.55
N TYR A 459 18.09 13.66 1.77
CA TYR A 459 18.59 14.99 1.47
C TYR A 459 18.45 15.26 -0.02
N ILE A 460 17.92 16.43 -0.39
CA ILE A 460 17.72 16.86 -1.78
C ILE A 460 18.67 18.01 -2.08
N ARG A 461 19.38 17.97 -3.22
CA ARG A 461 20.28 19.07 -3.61
C ARG A 461 19.50 20.36 -3.90
N GLY A 462 20.17 21.50 -3.74
CA GLY A 462 19.70 22.80 -4.25
C GLY A 462 18.63 23.52 -3.42
N ILE A 463 18.23 22.98 -2.26
CA ILE A 463 17.22 23.60 -1.38
C ILE A 463 17.90 24.41 -0.28
N SER A 464 18.34 25.63 -0.59
CA SER A 464 19.09 26.49 0.35
C SER A 464 18.26 27.05 1.51
N SER A 465 16.93 27.04 1.41
CA SER A 465 16.01 27.48 2.48
C SER A 465 15.81 26.44 3.59
N LEU A 466 16.32 25.22 3.40
CA LEU A 466 16.21 24.13 4.37
C LEU A 466 17.53 23.93 5.15
N PRO A 467 17.47 23.29 6.33
CA PRO A 467 18.68 23.01 7.11
C PRO A 467 19.69 22.19 6.32
N THR A 468 20.99 22.47 6.51
CA THR A 468 22.07 21.63 5.96
C THR A 468 21.92 20.17 6.42
N GLY A 469 22.46 19.22 5.65
CA GLY A 469 22.33 17.79 5.97
C GLY A 469 22.78 17.45 7.39
N LYS A 470 23.87 18.05 7.87
CA LYS A 470 24.33 17.88 9.26
C LYS A 470 23.43 18.54 10.31
N ALA A 471 22.88 19.72 10.01
CA ALA A 471 22.00 20.42 10.94
C ALA A 471 20.68 19.65 11.09
N LEU A 472 20.14 19.14 9.98
CA LEU A 472 18.97 18.27 10.01
C LEU A 472 19.27 16.95 10.70
N TRP A 473 20.38 16.28 10.38
CA TRP A 473 20.72 14.99 11.00
C TRP A 473 20.86 15.12 12.52
N ASN A 474 21.57 16.14 13.00
CA ASN A 474 21.86 16.35 14.43
C ASN A 474 20.72 17.02 15.21
N SER A 475 19.65 17.50 14.57
CA SER A 475 18.52 18.11 15.29
C SER A 475 17.75 17.10 16.15
N SER A 476 17.00 17.57 17.14
CA SER A 476 16.01 16.75 17.85
C SER A 476 14.79 16.42 16.99
N ASP A 477 14.49 17.27 16.00
CA ASP A 477 13.22 17.24 15.29
C ASP A 477 13.21 16.21 14.16
N THR A 478 12.02 15.65 13.88
CA THR A 478 11.75 14.92 12.64
C THR A 478 11.35 15.89 11.54
N LEU A 479 11.44 15.47 10.28
CA LEU A 479 11.05 16.31 9.14
C LEU A 479 10.36 15.47 8.08
N SER A 480 9.19 15.91 7.64
CA SER A 480 8.41 15.25 6.59
C SER A 480 8.04 13.78 6.89
N GLU A 481 8.08 13.37 8.16
CA GLU A 481 7.86 11.98 8.57
C GLU A 481 6.46 11.46 8.20
N ASN A 482 5.47 12.35 8.20
CA ASN A 482 4.07 12.07 7.84
C ASN A 482 3.74 12.45 6.39
N ILE A 483 4.75 12.71 5.54
CA ILE A 483 4.56 13.10 4.14
C ILE A 483 5.02 11.93 3.26
N THR A 484 4.09 11.12 2.77
CA THR A 484 4.41 9.92 1.95
C THR A 484 5.21 10.26 0.70
N ALA A 485 4.96 11.41 0.06
CA ALA A 485 5.74 11.87 -1.08
C ALA A 485 7.24 12.09 -0.75
N ALA A 486 7.58 12.31 0.53
CA ALA A 486 8.97 12.46 0.96
C ALA A 486 9.73 11.12 1.00
N LEU A 487 9.00 9.99 1.00
CA LEU A 487 9.55 8.62 0.96
C LEU A 487 9.84 8.12 -0.47
N ASP A 488 9.46 8.88 -1.49
CA ASP A 488 9.87 8.62 -2.87
C ASP A 488 11.41 8.72 -2.97
N THR A 489 12.06 7.84 -3.73
CA THR A 489 13.51 7.91 -3.96
C THR A 489 13.90 8.98 -4.98
N THR A 490 12.94 9.49 -5.77
CA THR A 490 13.16 10.58 -6.72
C THR A 490 13.20 11.96 -6.04
N ALA A 491 13.72 12.96 -6.74
CA ALA A 491 13.67 14.36 -6.31
C ALA A 491 12.34 15.07 -6.66
N THR A 492 11.26 14.33 -6.92
CA THR A 492 9.94 14.92 -7.23
C THR A 492 9.40 15.71 -6.04
N TYR A 493 9.55 15.17 -4.83
CA TYR A 493 9.30 15.91 -3.60
C TYR A 493 10.48 16.85 -3.27
N GLN A 494 10.23 18.15 -3.33
CA GLN A 494 11.21 19.21 -3.07
C GLN A 494 11.34 19.52 -1.57
N GLY A 495 11.68 18.50 -0.79
CA GLY A 495 11.90 18.64 0.65
C GLY A 495 12.78 17.51 1.19
N HIS A 496 13.46 17.78 2.30
CA HIS A 496 14.21 16.76 3.03
C HIS A 496 13.28 15.88 3.88
N TYR A 497 13.77 14.73 4.28
CA TYR A 497 13.07 13.81 5.19
C TYR A 497 14.01 13.36 6.30
N LYS A 498 13.49 13.24 7.51
CA LYS A 498 14.16 12.66 8.67
C LYS A 498 13.16 11.96 9.58
N ASN A 499 13.38 10.67 9.80
CA ASN A 499 12.56 9.80 10.63
C ASN A 499 13.01 9.82 12.10
N ARG A 500 12.09 9.56 13.04
CA ARG A 500 12.36 9.45 14.48
C ARG A 500 13.41 8.40 14.86
N LEU A 501 13.63 7.39 14.02
CA LEU A 501 14.63 6.35 14.26
C LEU A 501 16.06 6.89 14.32
N VAL A 502 16.33 8.07 13.74
CA VAL A 502 17.65 8.74 13.88
C VAL A 502 17.91 9.15 15.33
N GLN A 503 16.87 9.58 16.06
CA GLN A 503 16.94 9.95 17.47
C GLN A 503 16.88 8.72 18.38
N SER A 504 16.08 7.72 18.00
CA SER A 504 15.92 6.47 18.74
C SER A 504 16.97 5.40 18.37
N TRP A 505 18.16 5.80 17.92
CA TRP A 505 19.17 4.89 17.36
C TRP A 505 19.56 3.74 18.29
N GLN A 506 19.76 4.04 19.57
CA GLN A 506 20.17 3.05 20.56
C GLN A 506 19.06 2.02 20.83
N THR A 507 17.79 2.45 20.79
CA THR A 507 16.65 1.56 21.03
C THR A 507 16.23 0.82 19.75
N SER A 508 16.42 1.42 18.58
CA SER A 508 16.18 0.77 17.29
C SER A 508 17.27 -0.24 16.93
N ASN A 509 18.47 -0.11 17.51
CA ASN A 509 19.59 -1.04 17.41
C ASN A 509 19.83 -1.52 15.96
N PRO A 510 20.09 -0.60 15.01
CA PRO A 510 20.27 -0.96 13.61
C PRO A 510 21.50 -1.86 13.46
N GLN A 511 21.38 -2.86 12.60
CA GLN A 511 22.43 -3.83 12.32
C GLN A 511 23.36 -3.31 11.23
N GLU A 512 22.77 -2.68 10.21
CA GLU A 512 23.51 -2.09 9.10
C GLU A 512 22.87 -0.77 8.65
N VAL A 513 23.68 0.06 7.98
CA VAL A 513 23.23 1.29 7.33
C VAL A 513 23.60 1.25 5.85
N ARG A 514 22.68 1.68 4.99
CA ARG A 514 22.90 1.83 3.55
C ARG A 514 22.75 3.30 3.17
N VAL A 515 23.75 3.85 2.47
CA VAL A 515 23.72 5.20 1.91
C VAL A 515 23.68 5.11 0.40
N VAL A 516 22.66 5.71 -0.22
CA VAL A 516 22.42 5.63 -1.66
C VAL A 516 22.30 7.03 -2.25
N LEU A 517 22.95 7.26 -3.38
CA LEU A 517 22.77 8.48 -4.17
C LEU A 517 21.96 8.19 -5.41
N TYR A 518 20.99 9.06 -5.70
CA TYR A 518 20.11 8.95 -6.85
C TYR A 518 20.33 10.10 -7.82
N ALA A 519 20.43 9.80 -9.12
CA ALA A 519 20.44 10.80 -10.19
C ALA A 519 19.52 10.34 -11.32
N ASN A 520 18.63 11.23 -11.78
CA ASN A 520 17.61 10.92 -12.79
C ASN A 520 16.74 9.71 -12.39
N GLY A 521 16.44 9.58 -11.09
CA GLY A 521 15.66 8.47 -10.54
C GLY A 521 16.38 7.11 -10.45
N ALA A 522 17.66 7.02 -10.81
CA ALA A 522 18.44 5.79 -10.74
C ALA A 522 19.52 5.84 -9.66
N GLU A 523 19.79 4.71 -9.00
CA GLU A 523 20.92 4.56 -8.08
C GLU A 523 22.25 4.71 -8.84
N VAL A 524 23.08 5.67 -8.43
CA VAL A 524 24.40 5.91 -9.04
C VAL A 524 25.56 5.54 -8.10
N ILE A 525 25.32 5.54 -6.79
CA ILE A 525 26.30 5.20 -5.74
C ILE A 525 25.54 4.50 -4.61
N SER A 526 26.10 3.42 -4.07
CA SER A 526 25.60 2.74 -2.88
C SER A 526 26.75 2.31 -1.98
N MET A 527 26.67 2.64 -0.70
CA MET A 527 27.60 2.21 0.34
C MET A 527 26.85 1.47 1.44
N LYS A 528 27.52 0.51 2.10
CA LYS A 528 26.98 -0.19 3.28
C LYS A 528 27.93 -0.10 4.45
N PHE A 529 27.37 0.04 5.64
CA PHE A 529 28.09 0.20 6.90
C PHE A 529 27.56 -0.76 7.96
N ASN A 530 28.42 -1.21 8.86
CA ASN A 530 28.03 -1.90 10.08
C ASN A 530 27.53 -0.87 11.09
N ALA A 531 26.35 -1.09 11.66
CA ALA A 531 25.70 -0.19 12.62
C ALA A 531 25.55 -0.80 14.02
N ARG A 532 25.99 -2.05 14.23
CA ARG A 532 25.89 -2.72 15.52
C ARG A 532 26.70 -1.98 16.58
N GLY A 533 26.01 -1.49 17.62
CA GLY A 533 26.65 -0.80 18.75
C GLY A 533 27.21 0.58 18.41
N THR A 534 26.87 1.14 17.24
CA THR A 534 27.26 2.49 16.85
C THR A 534 26.30 3.53 17.47
N THR A 535 26.72 4.79 17.49
CA THR A 535 25.81 5.92 17.67
C THR A 535 25.22 6.34 16.33
N ASN A 536 24.28 7.29 16.36
CA ASN A 536 23.70 7.85 15.13
C ASN A 536 24.68 8.75 14.35
N VAL A 537 25.90 8.98 14.83
CA VAL A 537 26.90 9.85 14.16
C VAL A 537 28.21 9.16 13.78
N ASP A 538 28.60 8.07 14.45
CA ASP A 538 29.89 7.37 14.19
C ASP A 538 29.77 6.16 13.22
N TRP A 539 28.54 5.74 12.87
CA TRP A 539 28.30 4.68 11.89
C TRP A 539 28.86 5.04 10.50
N PHE A 540 28.86 6.33 10.14
CA PHE A 540 29.37 6.83 8.87
C PHE A 540 30.87 7.10 8.94
N SER A 541 31.66 6.03 9.03
CA SER A 541 33.12 6.07 9.13
C SER A 541 33.79 4.97 8.32
N GLN A 542 35.08 5.13 8.02
CA GLN A 542 35.86 4.11 7.31
C GLN A 542 35.89 2.77 8.06
N HIS A 543 35.94 2.81 9.39
CA HIS A 543 35.99 1.60 10.22
C HIS A 543 34.74 0.73 10.06
N ASN A 544 33.58 1.37 9.94
CA ASN A 544 32.30 0.69 9.80
C ASN A 544 31.97 0.33 8.33
N LEU A 545 32.80 0.72 7.36
CA LEU A 545 32.53 0.53 5.93
C LEU A 545 32.62 -0.95 5.50
N LEU A 546 31.47 -1.54 5.15
CA LEU A 546 31.35 -2.89 4.65
C LEU A 546 31.55 -2.94 3.12
N GLN A 547 30.85 -2.06 2.41
CA GLN A 547 30.81 -2.00 0.94
C GLN A 547 30.93 -0.55 0.45
N SER A 548 31.73 -0.35 -0.60
CA SER A 548 31.94 0.94 -1.27
C SER A 548 32.01 0.75 -2.79
N PRO A 549 31.54 1.72 -3.60
CA PRO A 549 31.74 1.71 -5.05
C PRO A 549 33.18 2.10 -5.44
N TRP A 550 33.92 2.72 -4.53
CA TRP A 550 35.32 3.07 -4.72
C TRP A 550 36.23 1.99 -4.14
N THR A 551 37.10 1.46 -5.00
CA THR A 551 37.99 0.33 -4.72
C THR A 551 39.14 0.70 -3.78
N ASP A 552 39.50 1.97 -3.72
CA ASP A 552 40.60 2.48 -2.88
C ASP A 552 40.14 2.91 -1.46
N LEU A 553 38.86 3.25 -1.28
CA LEU A 553 38.37 3.89 -0.05
C LEU A 553 38.57 3.04 1.21
N LYS A 554 38.28 1.73 1.16
CA LYS A 554 38.37 0.86 2.34
C LYS A 554 39.79 0.75 2.90
N ASN A 555 40.81 0.89 2.05
CA ASN A 555 42.22 0.76 2.41
C ASN A 555 42.98 2.09 2.37
N ALA A 556 42.29 3.21 2.20
CA ALA A 556 42.93 4.52 2.14
C ALA A 556 43.57 4.88 3.49
N VAL A 557 44.88 5.15 3.49
CA VAL A 557 45.67 5.40 4.70
C VAL A 557 45.68 6.87 5.16
N ASN A 558 45.22 7.78 4.31
CA ASN A 558 45.20 9.23 4.57
C ASN A 558 43.83 9.80 4.22
N ILE A 559 42.85 9.59 5.09
CA ILE A 559 41.53 10.22 5.00
C ILE A 559 41.48 11.36 6.03
N LEU A 560 41.30 12.59 5.56
CA LEU A 560 41.17 13.75 6.45
C LEU A 560 39.78 13.83 7.07
N THR A 561 38.74 13.43 6.34
CA THR A 561 37.36 13.50 6.83
C THR A 561 36.55 12.34 6.26
N PHE A 562 35.92 11.59 7.15
CA PHE A 562 34.88 10.61 6.83
C PHE A 562 33.83 10.75 7.94
N GLY A 563 32.82 11.59 7.70
CA GLY A 563 31.84 11.88 8.73
C GLY A 563 30.70 12.81 8.31
N ILE A 564 29.64 12.81 9.11
CA ILE A 564 28.40 13.56 8.84
C ILE A 564 28.60 15.07 8.95
N SER A 565 29.37 15.54 9.94
CA SER A 565 29.55 16.97 10.21
C SER A 565 30.45 17.71 9.20
N GLY A 566 31.18 16.98 8.35
CA GLY A 566 32.18 17.54 7.44
C GLY A 566 33.36 18.22 8.15
N HIS A 567 34.33 18.70 7.38
CA HIS A 567 35.51 19.38 7.93
C HIS A 567 35.31 20.89 8.12
N HIS A 568 34.71 21.55 7.13
CA HIS A 568 34.72 23.01 7.03
C HIS A 568 33.37 23.60 6.62
N GLY A 569 32.94 24.63 7.34
CA GLY A 569 31.77 25.44 6.96
C GLY A 569 30.47 24.64 6.88
N SER A 570 29.71 24.79 5.79
CA SER A 570 28.46 24.08 5.50
C SER A 570 28.62 22.68 4.88
N ARG A 571 29.86 22.22 4.59
CA ARG A 571 30.07 20.86 4.08
C ARG A 571 29.60 19.81 5.09
N ASN A 572 29.03 18.72 4.58
CA ASN A 572 28.46 17.64 5.40
C ASN A 572 28.43 16.33 4.61
N PHE A 573 28.26 15.20 5.30
CA PHE A 573 28.37 13.84 4.75
C PHE A 573 29.56 13.71 3.80
N GLU A 574 30.75 13.90 4.37
CA GLU A 574 31.98 14.16 3.61
C GLU A 574 32.96 13.00 3.75
N ILE A 575 33.51 12.58 2.61
CA ILE A 575 34.58 11.60 2.47
C ILE A 575 35.70 12.24 1.64
N THR A 576 36.69 12.83 2.33
CA THR A 576 37.75 13.65 1.74
C THR A 576 39.13 13.14 2.13
N ALA A 577 40.01 12.99 1.13
CA ALA A 577 41.36 12.48 1.31
C ALA A 577 42.35 13.58 1.73
N ASN A 578 42.26 14.77 1.14
CA ASN A 578 43.16 15.87 1.47
C ASN A 578 42.54 17.24 1.18
N TYR A 579 42.95 18.24 1.97
CA TYR A 579 42.69 19.68 1.75
C TYR A 579 44.00 20.35 1.36
N GLY A 580 44.23 20.48 0.06
CA GLY A 580 45.41 21.16 -0.47
C GLY A 580 45.12 22.61 -0.89
N GLY A 581 43.93 23.12 -0.56
CA GLY A 581 43.30 24.31 -1.16
C GLY A 581 42.31 23.89 -2.26
N CYS A 582 41.35 24.75 -2.62
CA CYS A 582 40.25 24.41 -3.54
C CYS A 582 40.70 23.71 -4.83
N GLU A 583 41.85 24.09 -5.38
CA GLU A 583 42.44 23.51 -6.60
C GLU A 583 42.95 22.06 -6.43
N LYS A 584 43.22 21.65 -5.19
CA LYS A 584 43.84 20.36 -4.84
C LYS A 584 42.99 19.53 -3.88
N ASP A 585 41.82 20.03 -3.49
CA ASP A 585 40.88 19.28 -2.66
C ASP A 585 40.47 18.02 -3.41
N ALA A 586 40.67 16.86 -2.78
CA ALA A 586 40.41 15.57 -3.40
C ALA A 586 39.66 14.64 -2.45
N GLY A 587 38.65 13.95 -2.98
CA GLY A 587 37.76 13.11 -2.20
C GLY A 587 36.89 12.19 -3.05
N TRP A 588 35.93 11.55 -2.39
CA TRP A 588 35.03 10.58 -2.97
C TRP A 588 33.59 11.09 -3.01
N MET A 589 33.15 11.75 -1.94
CA MET A 589 31.77 12.26 -1.81
C MET A 589 31.72 13.46 -0.86
N VAL A 590 30.87 14.43 -1.17
CA VAL A 590 30.61 15.59 -0.30
C VAL A 590 29.24 16.20 -0.59
N ILE A 591 28.50 16.60 0.46
CA ILE A 591 27.43 17.58 0.33
C ILE A 591 28.04 18.98 0.47
N THR A 592 28.03 19.75 -0.62
CA THR A 592 28.80 20.98 -0.77
C THR A 592 28.18 22.19 -0.09
N GLY A 593 29.04 23.19 0.18
CA GLY A 593 28.64 24.56 0.50
C GLY A 593 29.17 25.55 -0.54
N PRO A 594 29.00 26.86 -0.34
CA PRO A 594 29.43 27.88 -1.30
C PRO A 594 30.88 28.36 -1.04
N TYR A 595 31.86 27.47 -0.81
CA TYR A 595 33.23 27.87 -0.43
C TYR A 595 34.22 27.89 -1.59
N CYS A 596 34.33 26.78 -2.32
CA CYS A 596 35.26 26.63 -3.43
C CYS A 596 34.56 26.84 -4.77
N ASN A 597 35.30 27.35 -5.76
CA ASN A 597 34.76 27.59 -7.11
C ASN A 597 34.17 26.32 -7.74
N TRP A 598 34.81 25.16 -7.55
CA TRP A 598 34.30 23.88 -8.05
C TRP A 598 32.96 23.46 -7.43
N GLU A 599 32.64 23.90 -6.20
CA GLU A 599 31.34 23.64 -5.58
C GLU A 599 30.21 24.40 -6.29
N ASN A 600 30.51 25.62 -6.77
CA ASN A 600 29.56 26.51 -7.45
C ASN A 600 29.34 26.15 -8.93
N LEU A 601 30.06 25.16 -9.46
CA LEU A 601 29.80 24.61 -10.80
C LEU A 601 28.55 23.72 -10.84
N HIS A 602 28.00 23.38 -9.66
CA HIS A 602 26.78 22.60 -9.48
C HIS A 602 25.78 23.38 -8.61
N LEU A 603 24.52 22.93 -8.54
CA LEU A 603 23.55 23.51 -7.60
C LEU A 603 24.07 23.41 -6.17
N VAL A 604 23.98 24.50 -5.40
CA VAL A 604 24.46 24.56 -4.00
C VAL A 604 23.25 24.67 -3.05
N PRO A 605 23.15 23.82 -2.01
CA PRO A 605 24.05 22.71 -1.67
C PRO A 605 23.93 21.55 -2.66
N GLY A 606 25.06 20.99 -3.11
CA GLY A 606 25.13 19.94 -4.12
C GLY A 606 25.56 18.60 -3.51
N ILE A 607 25.10 17.49 -4.05
CA ILE A 607 25.53 16.15 -3.63
C ILE A 607 26.52 15.64 -4.68
N LEU A 608 27.81 15.83 -4.41
CA LEU A 608 28.87 15.52 -5.38
C LEU A 608 29.60 14.22 -5.02
N TYR A 609 29.99 13.47 -6.05
CA TYR A 609 30.69 12.20 -5.90
C TYR A 609 31.68 11.94 -7.04
N SER A 610 32.67 11.08 -6.82
CA SER A 610 33.59 10.61 -7.87
C SER A 610 32.90 9.56 -8.76
N LYS A 611 32.85 9.80 -10.08
CA LYS A 611 32.42 8.78 -11.06
C LYS A 611 33.49 7.72 -11.34
N LYS A 612 34.72 7.92 -10.88
CA LYS A 612 35.78 6.91 -10.99
C LYS A 612 35.63 5.89 -9.86
N THR A 613 36.38 4.81 -9.97
CA THR A 613 36.51 3.80 -8.91
C THR A 613 37.42 4.24 -7.76
N HIS A 614 37.92 5.48 -7.78
CA HIS A 614 38.84 6.05 -6.79
C HIS A 614 38.55 7.53 -6.52
N LYS A 615 39.21 8.13 -5.53
CA LYS A 615 39.10 9.58 -5.29
C LYS A 615 39.53 10.40 -6.50
N ILE A 616 38.95 11.58 -6.64
CA ILE A 616 39.33 12.56 -7.66
C ILE A 616 39.67 13.89 -7.00
N THR A 617 40.46 14.72 -7.68
CA THR A 617 40.55 16.14 -7.38
C THR A 617 39.28 16.82 -7.89
N TRP A 618 38.57 17.54 -7.02
CA TRP A 618 37.27 18.12 -7.38
C TRP A 618 37.37 19.17 -8.51
N ASN A 619 38.53 19.81 -8.64
CA ASN A 619 38.75 20.89 -9.60
C ASN A 619 39.35 20.44 -10.94
N ASP A 620 39.89 19.23 -11.06
CA ASP A 620 40.66 18.80 -12.25
C ASP A 620 39.77 18.64 -13.51
N THR A 621 38.87 17.66 -13.50
CA THR A 621 38.04 17.32 -14.66
C THR A 621 36.57 17.20 -14.26
N GLN A 622 35.73 18.15 -14.70
CA GLN A 622 34.30 18.14 -14.40
C GLN A 622 33.56 16.89 -14.94
N ALA A 623 34.08 16.23 -15.97
CA ALA A 623 33.52 14.98 -16.47
C ALA A 623 33.55 13.86 -15.40
N ASP A 624 34.54 13.89 -14.52
CA ASP A 624 34.77 12.88 -13.49
C ASP A 624 33.94 13.12 -12.22
N VAL A 625 33.37 14.32 -12.07
CA VAL A 625 32.47 14.70 -10.98
C VAL A 625 31.03 14.31 -11.32
N GLY A 626 30.42 13.51 -10.46
CA GLY A 626 29.00 13.18 -10.45
C GLY A 626 28.21 14.13 -9.55
N SER A 627 26.98 14.41 -9.94
CA SER A 627 26.02 15.18 -9.14
C SER A 627 24.74 14.37 -8.99
N ALA A 628 24.34 14.12 -7.75
CA ALA A 628 23.12 13.40 -7.42
C ALA A 628 22.01 14.38 -7.00
N GLU A 629 20.77 14.02 -7.30
CA GLU A 629 19.59 14.79 -6.93
C GLU A 629 19.15 14.54 -5.49
N ALA A 630 19.35 13.30 -5.03
CA ALA A 630 19.02 12.89 -3.67
C ALA A 630 20.11 12.00 -3.06
N MET A 631 20.30 12.12 -1.75
CA MET A 631 21.02 11.17 -0.91
C MET A 631 20.03 10.57 0.09
N ILE A 632 19.97 9.26 0.18
CA ILE A 632 19.05 8.53 1.05
C ILE A 632 19.84 7.62 1.99
N VAL A 633 19.43 7.58 3.26
CA VAL A 633 19.99 6.69 4.28
C VAL A 633 18.90 5.73 4.74
N TYR A 634 19.22 4.45 4.69
CA TYR A 634 18.38 3.36 5.18
C TYR A 634 19.05 2.59 6.31
N VAL A 635 18.26 2.02 7.22
CA VAL A 635 18.72 1.11 8.29
C VAL A 635 17.96 -0.21 8.25
N ARG A 636 18.59 -1.28 8.73
CA ARG A 636 17.93 -2.57 8.95
C ARG A 636 18.36 -3.23 10.23
#